data_AF-A0A838Z0J7-F1
#
_entry.id   AF-A0A838Z0J7-F1
#
_cell.length_a   1.000
_cell.length_b   1.000
_cell.length_c   1.000
_cell.angle_alpha   90.00
_cell.angle_beta   90.00
_cell.angle_gamma   90.00
#
_symmetry.space_group_name_H-M   'P 1'
#
loop_
_entity.id
_entity.type
_entity.pdbx_description
1 polymer ?
#
loop_
_entity_poly.entity_id
_entity_poly.type
_entity_poly.pdbx_seq_one_letter_code
_entity_poly.pdbx_strand_id
1 'polypeptide(L)'
;MTLLKIISGVLILITAFLSFKHGWDGLSMKSETNEMVNALGISKSVIIGISILSLAVGALVLFPQTFFIGNVLNAMLIVLIMALSLKTGNLKTALIEIPFLLMPLLMIYLGHPLKK
;
A
#
# COMPACT_ATOMS: atom_id res chain seq x y z
N MET A 1 13.74 14.72 -19.73
CA MET A 1 13.24 14.09 -18.50
C MET A 1 14.40 13.35 -17.85
N THR A 2 14.76 13.61 -16.59
CA THR A 2 15.87 12.91 -15.94
C THR A 2 15.48 11.45 -15.67
N LEU A 3 16.46 10.52 -15.65
CA LEU A 3 16.24 9.09 -15.37
C LEU A 3 15.44 8.86 -14.07
N LEU A 4 15.74 9.64 -13.03
CA LEU A 4 15.03 9.60 -11.74
C LEU A 4 13.53 9.93 -11.86
N LYS A 5 13.15 10.85 -12.74
CA LYS A 5 11.73 11.19 -12.98
C LYS A 5 11.00 10.05 -13.69
N ILE A 6 11.66 9.32 -14.57
CA ILE A 6 11.09 8.13 -15.23
C ILE A 6 10.86 7.03 -14.19
N ILE A 7 11.88 6.74 -13.38
CA ILE A 7 11.79 5.72 -12.30
C ILE A 7 10.65 6.06 -11.34
N SER A 8 10.59 7.32 -10.86
CA SER A 8 9.51 7.76 -9.96
C SER A 8 8.13 7.65 -10.61
N GLY A 9 7.99 8.04 -11.89
CA GLY A 9 6.74 7.90 -12.63
C GLY A 9 6.27 6.44 -12.76
N VAL A 10 7.18 5.52 -13.06
CA VAL A 10 6.86 4.08 -13.12
C VAL A 10 6.45 3.55 -11.75
N LEU A 11 7.18 3.92 -10.69
CA LEU A 11 6.85 3.52 -9.32
C LEU A 11 5.45 4.02 -8.90
N ILE A 12 5.11 5.27 -9.22
CA ILE A 12 3.77 5.82 -8.97
C ILE A 12 2.68 4.97 -9.64
N LEU A 13 2.87 4.59 -10.90
CA LEU A 13 1.89 3.78 -11.63
C LEU A 13 1.76 2.38 -11.03
N ILE A 14 2.88 1.76 -10.64
CA ILE A 14 2.88 0.45 -9.96
C ILE A 14 2.15 0.56 -8.62
N THR A 15 2.48 1.55 -7.79
CA THR A 15 1.83 1.76 -6.50
C THR A 15 0.35 2.02 -6.66
N ALA A 16 -0.06 2.90 -7.58
CA ALA A 16 -1.47 3.16 -7.83
C ALA A 16 -2.23 1.89 -8.25
N PHE A 17 -1.67 1.11 -9.18
CA PHE A 17 -2.26 -0.15 -9.63
C PHE A 17 -2.41 -1.16 -8.48
N LEU A 18 -1.35 -1.39 -7.70
CA LEU A 18 -1.38 -2.32 -6.57
C LEU A 18 -2.37 -1.85 -5.50
N SER A 19 -2.35 -0.58 -5.14
CA SER A 19 -3.27 0.02 -4.18
C SER A 19 -4.73 -0.13 -4.62
N PHE A 20 -5.04 0.10 -5.90
CA PHE A 20 -6.37 -0.13 -6.43
C PHE A 20 -6.76 -1.62 -6.44
N LYS A 21 -5.84 -2.50 -6.82
CA LYS A 21 -6.07 -3.95 -6.80
C LYS A 21 -6.35 -4.44 -5.37
N HIS A 22 -5.52 -4.10 -4.40
CA HIS A 22 -5.70 -4.51 -3.00
C HIS A 22 -6.98 -3.94 -2.39
N GLY A 23 -7.31 -2.68 -2.70
CA GLY A 23 -8.57 -2.07 -2.29
C GLY A 23 -9.77 -2.81 -2.87
N TRP A 24 -9.76 -3.10 -4.17
CA TRP A 24 -10.86 -3.79 -4.83
C TRP A 24 -11.01 -5.26 -4.38
N ASP A 25 -9.91 -6.00 -4.27
CA ASP A 25 -9.91 -7.40 -3.83
C ASP A 25 -10.44 -7.53 -2.40
N GLY A 26 -10.16 -6.55 -1.53
CA GLY A 26 -10.67 -6.56 -0.17
C GLY A 26 -12.14 -6.14 -0.04
N LEU A 27 -12.61 -5.17 -0.84
CA LEU A 27 -14.04 -4.82 -0.90
C LEU A 27 -14.90 -5.92 -1.52
N SER A 28 -14.38 -6.61 -2.54
CA SER A 28 -15.08 -7.71 -3.20
C SER A 28 -15.06 -9.02 -2.40
N MET A 29 -14.37 -9.06 -1.26
CA MET A 29 -14.31 -10.22 -0.34
C MET A 29 -14.01 -11.53 -1.07
N LYS A 30 -13.03 -11.51 -1.99
CA LYS A 30 -12.54 -12.71 -2.67
C LYS A 30 -12.10 -13.78 -1.66
N SER A 31 -12.08 -15.04 -2.07
CA SER A 31 -11.65 -16.17 -1.23
C SER A 31 -10.30 -15.91 -0.56
N GLU A 32 -9.33 -15.42 -1.32
CA GLU A 32 -7.99 -15.03 -0.86
C GLU A 32 -8.02 -13.95 0.25
N THR A 33 -8.92 -12.97 0.14
CA THR A 33 -9.12 -11.93 1.17
C THR A 33 -9.66 -12.54 2.47
N ASN A 34 -10.59 -13.50 2.38
CA ASN A 34 -11.13 -14.16 3.58
C ASN A 34 -10.06 -14.99 4.30
N GLU A 35 -9.16 -15.64 3.57
CA GLU A 35 -8.00 -16.33 4.15
C GLU A 35 -7.07 -15.33 4.87
N MET A 36 -6.83 -14.16 4.27
CA MET A 36 -6.02 -13.11 4.89
C MET A 36 -6.66 -12.55 6.16
N VAL A 37 -7.99 -12.36 6.18
CA VAL A 37 -8.72 -11.93 7.39
C VAL A 37 -8.49 -12.90 8.55
N ASN A 38 -8.58 -14.20 8.26
CA ASN A 38 -8.32 -15.26 9.25
C ASN A 38 -6.84 -15.28 9.67
N ALA A 39 -5.92 -15.20 8.71
CA ALA A 39 -4.48 -15.24 8.96
C ALA A 39 -3.98 -14.04 9.80
N LEU A 40 -4.60 -12.88 9.63
CA LEU A 40 -4.28 -11.66 10.38
C LEU A 40 -5.08 -11.53 11.69
N GLY A 41 -6.05 -12.43 11.94
CA GLY A 41 -6.86 -12.41 13.16
C GLY A 41 -7.69 -11.14 13.31
N ILE A 42 -8.17 -10.58 12.19
CA ILE A 42 -8.98 -9.35 12.14
C ILE A 42 -10.42 -9.62 11.75
N SER A 43 -11.30 -8.64 11.94
CA SER A 43 -12.68 -8.72 11.46
C SER A 43 -12.82 -8.26 10.01
N LYS A 44 -13.93 -8.66 9.36
CA LYS A 44 -14.29 -8.20 8.01
C LYS A 44 -14.39 -6.68 7.91
N SER A 45 -14.84 -6.00 8.97
CA SER A 45 -14.93 -4.54 8.99
C SER A 45 -13.56 -3.87 8.93
N VAL A 46 -12.54 -4.46 9.58
CA VAL A 46 -11.17 -3.94 9.54
C VAL A 46 -10.60 -4.04 8.14
N ILE A 47 -10.76 -5.18 7.46
CA ILE A 47 -10.24 -5.31 6.09
C ILE A 47 -10.94 -4.36 5.12
N ILE A 48 -12.25 -4.13 5.25
CA ILE A 48 -12.98 -3.15 4.45
C ILE A 48 -12.40 -1.74 4.66
N GLY A 49 -12.11 -1.37 5.91
CA GLY A 49 -11.47 -0.09 6.22
C GLY A 49 -10.10 0.05 5.56
N ILE A 50 -9.26 -0.99 5.68
CA ILE A 50 -7.94 -1.04 5.02
C ILE A 50 -8.10 -0.92 3.50
N SER A 51 -9.08 -1.61 2.90
CA SER A 51 -9.34 -1.55 1.46
C SER A 51 -9.73 -0.16 0.97
N ILE A 52 -10.59 0.55 1.69
CA ILE A 52 -10.97 1.93 1.36
C ILE A 52 -9.73 2.83 1.43
N LEU A 53 -8.90 2.68 2.46
CA LEU A 53 -7.65 3.43 2.59
C LEU A 53 -6.66 3.09 1.46
N SER A 54 -6.57 1.83 1.03
CA SER A 54 -5.77 1.43 -0.13
C SER A 54 -6.25 2.10 -1.41
N LEU A 55 -7.56 2.16 -1.67
CA LEU A 55 -8.09 2.91 -2.81
C LEU A 55 -7.73 4.40 -2.71
N ALA A 56 -7.85 4.99 -1.53
CA ALA A 56 -7.47 6.38 -1.30
C ALA A 56 -5.97 6.61 -1.57
N VAL A 57 -5.09 5.73 -1.11
CA VAL A 57 -3.65 5.78 -1.42
C VAL A 57 -3.43 5.80 -2.93
N GLY A 58 -4.07 4.88 -3.67
CA GLY A 58 -3.92 4.79 -5.12
C GLY A 58 -4.30 6.08 -5.85
N ALA A 59 -5.32 6.79 -5.36
CA ALA A 59 -5.69 8.11 -5.89
C ALA A 59 -4.70 9.21 -5.45
N LEU A 60 -4.32 9.25 -4.17
CA LEU A 60 -3.48 10.31 -3.60
C LEU A 60 -2.06 10.33 -4.18
N VAL A 61 -1.48 9.17 -4.52
CA VAL A 61 -0.11 9.12 -5.06
C VAL A 61 -0.01 9.63 -6.50
N LEU A 62 -1.11 9.75 -7.23
CA LEU A 62 -1.13 10.23 -8.62
C LEU A 62 -0.98 11.76 -8.74
N PHE A 63 -1.31 12.50 -7.68
CA PHE A 63 -1.29 13.96 -7.70
C PHE A 63 -0.13 14.53 -6.88
N PRO A 64 0.66 15.48 -7.41
CA PRO A 64 1.82 16.05 -6.70
C PRO A 64 1.50 16.65 -5.33
N GLN A 65 0.30 17.22 -5.17
CA GLN A 65 -0.15 17.90 -3.95
C GLN A 65 -0.40 16.90 -2.81
N THR A 66 -0.84 15.69 -3.13
CA THR A 66 -1.21 14.64 -2.17
C THR A 66 -0.20 13.51 -2.11
N PHE A 67 0.81 13.51 -2.98
CA PHE A 67 1.81 12.45 -3.10
C PHE A 67 2.47 12.06 -1.77
N PHE A 68 2.89 13.05 -0.97
CA PHE A 68 3.55 12.79 0.29
C PHE A 68 2.62 12.08 1.28
N ILE A 69 1.42 12.62 1.51
CA ILE A 69 0.47 12.03 2.45
C ILE A 69 -0.05 10.67 1.95
N GLY A 70 -0.19 10.48 0.63
CA GLY A 70 -0.52 9.19 0.03
C GLY A 70 0.52 8.12 0.34
N ASN A 71 1.81 8.44 0.20
CA ASN A 71 2.89 7.50 0.54
C ASN A 71 3.04 7.27 2.05
N VAL A 72 2.83 8.30 2.88
CA VAL A 72 2.80 8.14 4.35
C VAL A 72 1.67 7.19 4.75
N LEU A 73 0.47 7.39 4.21
CA LEU A 73 -0.67 6.50 4.45
C LEU A 73 -0.38 5.07 3.97
N ASN A 74 0.25 4.91 2.80
CA ASN A 74 0.65 3.60 2.30
C ASN A 74 1.63 2.89 3.25
N ALA A 75 2.67 3.59 3.72
CA ALA A 75 3.62 3.04 4.68
C ALA A 75 2.95 2.64 6.00
N MET A 76 2.02 3.46 6.52
CA MET A 76 1.28 3.13 7.73
C MET A 76 0.41 1.87 7.57
N LEU A 77 -0.25 1.69 6.42
CA LEU A 77 -1.03 0.48 6.14
C LEU A 77 -0.15 -0.77 6.10
N ILE A 78 1.00 -0.69 5.45
CA ILE A 78 1.94 -1.84 5.36
C ILE A 78 2.48 -2.18 6.76
N VAL A 79 2.87 -1.18 7.55
CA VAL A 79 3.30 -1.38 8.95
C VAL A 79 2.18 -1.99 9.80
N LEU A 80 0.93 -1.56 9.60
CA LEU A 80 -0.23 -2.15 10.28
C LEU A 80 -0.39 -3.65 9.92
N ILE A 81 -0.33 -4.01 8.63
CA ILE A 81 -0.41 -5.40 8.19
C ILE A 81 0.76 -6.24 8.74
N MET A 82 1.98 -5.69 8.76
CA MET A 82 3.13 -6.33 9.39
C MET A 82 2.90 -6.58 10.88
N ALA A 83 2.43 -5.58 11.62
CA ALA A 83 2.16 -5.71 13.05
C ALA A 83 1.06 -6.74 13.35
N LEU A 84 0.00 -6.77 12.53
CA LEU A 84 -1.06 -7.78 12.62
C LEU A 84 -0.53 -9.19 12.32
N SER A 85 0.33 -9.33 11.32
CA SER A 85 0.96 -10.61 10.97
C SER A 85 1.85 -11.12 12.11
N LEU A 86 2.64 -10.24 12.72
CA LEU A 86 3.47 -10.60 13.88
C LEU A 86 2.62 -10.98 15.09
N LYS A 87 1.50 -10.27 15.32
CA LYS A 87 0.56 -10.58 16.41
C LYS A 87 -0.02 -12.00 16.30
N THR A 88 -0.25 -12.51 15.09
CA THR A 88 -0.74 -13.89 14.87
C THR A 88 0.38 -14.92 14.73
N GLY A 89 1.65 -14.53 14.91
CA GLY A 89 2.81 -15.41 14.75
C GLY A 89 3.21 -15.67 13.30
N ASN A 90 2.61 -14.98 12.33
CA ASN A 90 2.91 -15.10 10.91
C ASN A 90 4.11 -14.23 10.51
N LEU A 91 5.31 -14.66 10.94
CA LEU A 91 6.57 -13.99 10.60
C LEU A 91 6.82 -13.96 9.08
N LYS A 92 6.40 -14.99 8.35
CA LYS A 92 6.60 -15.09 6.90
C LYS A 92 5.91 -13.94 6.17
N THR A 93 4.63 -13.67 6.46
CA THR A 93 3.92 -12.53 5.87
C THR A 93 4.57 -11.21 6.28
N ALA A 94 4.92 -11.02 7.55
CA ALA A 94 5.59 -9.79 8.00
C ALA A 94 6.91 -9.50 7.23
N LEU A 95 7.71 -10.54 6.94
CA LEU A 95 8.94 -10.38 6.16
C LEU A 95 8.68 -10.07 4.69
N ILE A 96 7.61 -10.63 4.11
CA ILE A 96 7.21 -10.35 2.72
C ILE A 96 6.78 -8.90 2.54
N GLU A 97 6.22 -8.27 3.57
CA GLU A 97 5.80 -6.85 3.53
C GLU A 97 6.98 -5.85 3.55
N ILE A 98 8.18 -6.26 3.99
CA ILE A 98 9.36 -5.37 4.06
C ILE A 98 9.70 -4.71 2.71
N PRO A 99 9.84 -5.45 1.58
CA PRO A 99 10.07 -4.82 0.28
C PRO A 99 8.93 -3.87 -0.14
N PHE A 100 7.68 -4.16 0.24
CA PHE A 100 6.56 -3.27 -0.01
C PHE A 100 6.65 -1.99 0.82
N LEU A 101 7.11 -2.06 2.08
CA LEU A 101 7.34 -0.90 2.93
C LEU A 101 8.44 0.02 2.38
N LEU A 102 9.48 -0.56 1.76
CA LEU A 102 10.54 0.23 1.13
C LEU A 102 10.03 1.09 -0.03
N MET A 103 8.99 0.64 -0.74
CA MET A 103 8.46 1.34 -1.91
C MET A 103 7.94 2.77 -1.60
N PRO A 104 6.99 3.01 -0.67
CA PRO A 104 6.54 4.36 -0.35
C PRO A 104 7.65 5.23 0.24
N LEU A 105 8.60 4.65 0.98
CA LEU A 105 9.74 5.39 1.54
C LEU A 105 10.69 5.86 0.43
N LEU A 106 11.00 4.99 -0.54
CA LEU A 106 11.77 5.33 -1.73
C LEU A 106 11.05 6.39 -2.57
N MET A 107 9.73 6.28 -2.74
CA MET A 107 8.93 7.27 -3.46
C MET A 107 8.96 8.64 -2.79
N ILE A 108 8.88 8.70 -1.46
CA ILE A 108 9.05 9.96 -0.71
C ILE A 108 10.41 10.58 -0.99
N TYR A 109 11.48 9.78 -1.00
CA TYR A 109 12.83 10.25 -1.31
C TYR A 109 12.98 10.75 -2.76
N LEU A 110 12.44 9.99 -3.73
CA LEU A 110 12.52 10.33 -5.16
C LEU A 110 11.64 11.54 -5.54
N GLY A 111 10.56 11.77 -4.81
CA GLY A 111 9.59 12.83 -5.07
C GLY A 111 8.73 12.58 -6.32
N HIS A 112 7.69 13.39 -6.50
CA HIS A 112 6.76 13.27 -7.62
C HIS A 112 7.36 13.88 -8.90
N PRO A 113 7.36 13.19 -10.06
CA PRO A 113 8.04 13.64 -11.28
C PRO A 113 7.47 14.92 -11.89
N LEU A 114 6.17 15.17 -11.66
CA LEU A 114 5.45 16.38 -12.08
C LEU A 114 5.56 17.56 -11.08
N LYS A 115 6.22 17.38 -9.94
CA LYS A 115 6.51 18.51 -9.04
C LYS A 115 7.54 19.40 -9.73
N LYS A 116 7.24 20.70 -9.82
CA LYS A 116 8.16 21.71 -10.38
C LYS A 116 9.42 21.81 -9.53
#